data_AF-A0A956D2F5-F1
#
_entry.id   AF-A0A956D2F5-F1
#
_cell.length_a   1.000
_cell.length_b   1.000
_cell.length_c   1.000
_cell.angle_alpha   90.00
_cell.angle_beta   90.00
_cell.angle_gamma   90.00
#
_symmetry.space_group_name_H-M   'P 1'
#
loop_
_entity.id
_entity.type
_entity.pdbx_description
1 polymer ?
#
loop_
_entity_poly.entity_id
_entity_poly.type
_entity_poly.pdbx_seq_one_letter_code
_entity_poly.pdbx_strand_id
1 'polypeptide(L)'
;GIDMGAVDLVIQIEAPPSVASGVQRIGRAGHHVGAVSRGVVFPKFRGDLLACAAVTEHVVEGRVEETFYPRHPLDVLAQQIVAIVAEGPVELDAIRAIVRGAANYAEMPERAFVGVLDMLSGRYPSDELGELRPRVTWDRVAGIVRPRRGARMLAIANGGTIPDRGLYGVFLADSDKPVRVGELDEEMVFESREGDVFLLGASSWRIEEITHEQVLVSPAPGEPGKMPFWHGDRPGRPLEFGRAIGKLTRELTSMPRGAAVERLIERHSLDARAAENLMRYLEDQREATGTLPTDRAIVVERFVDEVGDWVVTVLTPFGARVHAPWSTAVSQRLMHELGLDPDAMWSDDGMVFRLPDADEPPDIAVFLPAPDEVERLVTDQLASTSLFAARFRENAGRSLLLPKRRPGQRTPLWAQRRKSAQLLKVASRFRDFPIVLETYRECLRDVFDLPGLVKILEDVRDRRVLVSAVDTRSPSPFAASLLFNYVASFIYEGDVPLAERRTQMLSLDHAQLRELL
;
A
#
# COMPACT_ATOMS: atom_id res chain seq x y z
N GLY A 1 4.51 -19.01 -18.06
CA GLY A 1 5.50 -18.51 -17.08
C GLY A 1 6.89 -18.92 -17.51
N ILE A 2 7.87 -18.88 -16.61
CA ILE A 2 9.19 -19.49 -16.83
C ILE A 2 9.00 -21.01 -16.71
N ASP A 3 9.42 -21.75 -17.73
CA ASP A 3 9.38 -23.20 -17.73
C ASP A 3 10.74 -23.75 -17.28
N MET A 4 10.81 -24.23 -16.03
CA MET A 4 11.98 -24.92 -15.51
C MET A 4 11.60 -26.36 -15.18
N GLY A 5 11.60 -27.24 -16.18
CA GLY A 5 11.11 -28.61 -16.07
C GLY A 5 11.77 -29.52 -15.03
N ALA A 6 12.87 -29.08 -14.40
CA ALA A 6 13.53 -29.79 -13.29
C ALA A 6 13.00 -29.39 -11.91
N VAL A 7 12.20 -28.33 -11.79
CA VAL A 7 11.64 -27.88 -10.51
C VAL A 7 10.46 -28.79 -10.15
N ASP A 8 10.58 -29.53 -9.05
CA ASP A 8 9.59 -30.48 -8.55
C ASP A 8 8.94 -30.06 -7.22
N LEU A 9 9.44 -29.00 -6.59
CA LEU A 9 8.92 -28.41 -5.36
C LEU A 9 9.09 -26.87 -5.36
N VAL A 10 8.06 -26.17 -4.90
CA VAL A 10 8.13 -24.74 -4.57
C VAL A 10 7.93 -24.56 -3.07
N ILE A 11 8.78 -23.75 -2.45
CA ILE A 11 8.64 -23.36 -1.04
C ILE A 11 8.19 -21.90 -1.02
N GLN A 12 7.03 -21.64 -0.40
CA GLN A 12 6.45 -20.32 -0.23
C GLN A 12 6.63 -19.92 1.24
N ILE A 13 7.41 -18.87 1.49
CA ILE A 13 7.57 -18.26 2.82
C ILE A 13 6.54 -17.15 2.96
N GLU A 14 5.80 -17.16 4.07
CA GLU A 14 4.58 -16.36 4.32
C GLU A 14 3.42 -16.66 3.38
N ALA A 15 2.23 -16.21 3.77
CA ALA A 15 1.10 -16.17 2.86
C ALA A 15 1.49 -15.36 1.60
N PRO A 16 1.23 -15.89 0.39
CA PRO A 16 1.46 -15.13 -0.83
C PRO A 16 0.48 -13.94 -0.86
N PRO A 17 0.85 -12.82 -1.52
CA PRO A 17 0.06 -11.58 -1.49
C PRO A 17 -1.34 -11.72 -2.12
N SER A 18 -1.55 -12.76 -2.93
CA SER A 18 -2.85 -13.12 -3.49
C SER A 18 -2.92 -14.62 -3.77
N VAL A 19 -4.12 -15.18 -3.84
CA VAL A 19 -4.37 -16.56 -4.27
C VAL A 19 -3.80 -16.79 -5.66
N ALA A 20 -4.06 -15.86 -6.60
CA ALA A 20 -3.52 -15.93 -7.96
C ALA A 20 -1.98 -16.03 -7.98
N SER A 21 -1.29 -15.27 -7.12
CA SER A 21 0.16 -15.35 -7.01
C SER A 21 0.64 -16.67 -6.40
N GLY A 22 -0.11 -17.22 -5.45
CA GLY A 22 0.12 -18.57 -4.90
C GLY A 22 0.03 -19.64 -5.98
N VAL A 23 -1.06 -19.63 -6.76
CA VAL A 23 -1.28 -20.54 -7.91
C VAL A 23 -0.13 -20.42 -8.92
N GLN A 24 0.24 -19.20 -9.30
CA GLN A 24 1.32 -18.98 -10.27
C GLN A 24 2.70 -19.40 -9.76
N ARG A 25 3.00 -19.19 -8.47
CA ARG A 25 4.28 -19.58 -7.87
C ARG A 25 4.38 -21.09 -7.72
N ILE A 26 3.39 -21.72 -7.09
CA ILE A 26 3.36 -23.16 -6.86
C ILE A 26 3.28 -23.94 -8.17
N GLY A 27 2.55 -23.41 -9.17
CA GLY A 27 2.47 -23.97 -10.52
C GLY A 27 3.80 -24.04 -11.29
N ARG A 28 4.89 -23.47 -10.75
CA ARG A 28 6.25 -23.66 -11.30
C ARG A 28 6.84 -25.03 -10.96
N ALA A 29 6.34 -25.70 -9.90
CA ALA A 29 6.70 -27.07 -9.59
C ALA A 29 5.96 -28.04 -10.50
N GLY A 30 6.66 -29.05 -11.02
CA GLY A 30 6.08 -30.07 -11.87
C GLY A 30 5.45 -29.46 -13.13
N HIS A 31 6.11 -28.49 -13.75
CA HIS A 31 5.58 -27.71 -14.89
C HIS A 31 5.59 -28.52 -16.20
N HIS A 32 4.87 -29.64 -16.19
CA HIS A 32 4.63 -30.54 -17.32
C HIS A 32 3.14 -30.88 -17.40
N VAL A 33 2.63 -31.15 -18.60
CA VAL A 33 1.22 -31.51 -18.79
C VAL A 33 0.86 -32.76 -17.99
N GLY A 34 -0.13 -32.64 -17.11
CA GLY A 34 -0.63 -33.74 -16.27
C GLY A 34 0.21 -34.04 -15.01
N ALA A 35 1.30 -33.32 -14.77
CA ALA A 35 2.06 -33.44 -13.53
C ALA A 35 1.39 -32.69 -12.37
N VAL A 36 1.66 -33.13 -11.14
CA VAL A 36 1.17 -32.49 -9.91
C VAL A 36 2.15 -31.42 -9.46
N SER A 37 1.69 -30.18 -9.32
CA SER A 37 2.47 -29.11 -8.70
C SER A 37 2.51 -29.28 -7.18
N ARG A 38 3.71 -29.42 -6.63
CA ARG A 38 3.93 -29.55 -5.18
C ARG A 38 4.43 -28.23 -4.61
N GLY A 39 3.73 -27.74 -3.57
CA GLY A 39 4.10 -26.54 -2.83
C GLY A 39 4.10 -26.81 -1.33
N VAL A 40 5.02 -26.18 -0.60
CA VAL A 40 4.97 -26.12 0.88
C VAL A 40 4.96 -24.66 1.30
N VAL A 41 4.01 -24.30 2.15
CA VAL A 41 3.88 -22.94 2.71
C VAL A 41 4.42 -22.93 4.14
N PHE A 42 5.35 -22.03 4.44
CA PHE A 42 5.90 -21.84 5.79
C PHE A 42 5.46 -20.48 6.34
N PRO A 43 4.56 -20.47 7.33
CA PRO A 43 4.21 -19.25 8.06
C PRO A 43 5.39 -18.76 8.89
N LYS A 44 5.57 -17.43 8.97
CA LYS A 44 6.63 -16.81 9.79
C LYS A 44 6.26 -16.63 11.26
N PHE A 45 4.98 -16.49 11.56
CA PHE A 45 4.46 -16.29 12.92
C PHE A 45 2.99 -16.74 13.01
N ARG A 46 2.39 -16.71 14.20
CA ARG A 46 1.03 -17.26 14.45
C ARG A 46 -0.08 -16.55 13.64
N GLY A 47 -0.01 -15.23 13.48
CA GLY A 47 -0.95 -14.48 12.65
C GLY A 47 -0.89 -14.84 11.16
N ASP A 48 0.31 -14.99 10.61
CA ASP A 48 0.52 -15.41 9.21
C ASP A 48 0.01 -16.83 8.93
N LEU A 49 0.02 -17.73 9.93
CA LEU A 49 -0.52 -19.09 9.79
C LEU A 49 -2.01 -19.10 9.43
N LEU A 50 -2.81 -18.16 9.94
CA LEU A 50 -4.23 -18.04 9.58
C LEU A 50 -4.40 -17.68 8.09
N ALA A 51 -3.63 -16.71 7.61
CA ALA A 51 -3.64 -16.32 6.20
C ALA A 51 -3.13 -17.46 5.28
N CYS A 52 -2.10 -18.19 5.71
CA CYS A 52 -1.60 -19.39 5.04
C CYS A 52 -2.63 -20.51 4.96
N ALA A 53 -3.44 -20.72 6.00
CA ALA A 53 -4.52 -21.70 5.97
C ALA A 53 -5.61 -21.29 4.97
N ALA A 54 -6.02 -20.02 5.00
CA ALA A 54 -7.06 -19.49 4.11
C ALA A 54 -6.63 -19.56 2.63
N VAL A 55 -5.41 -19.15 2.31
CA VAL A 55 -4.93 -19.15 0.92
C VAL A 55 -4.79 -20.55 0.35
N THR A 56 -4.42 -21.55 1.18
CA THR A 56 -4.19 -22.92 0.71
C THR A 56 -5.47 -23.56 0.20
N GLU A 57 -6.60 -23.42 0.92
CA GLU A 57 -7.91 -23.90 0.44
C GLU A 57 -8.29 -23.22 -0.88
N HIS A 58 -8.10 -21.90 -0.98
CA HIS A 58 -8.41 -21.15 -2.20
C HIS A 58 -7.54 -21.54 -3.41
N VAL A 59 -6.24 -21.80 -3.19
CA VAL A 59 -5.32 -22.27 -4.24
C VAL A 59 -5.75 -23.65 -4.75
N VAL A 60 -6.08 -24.57 -3.84
CA VAL A 60 -6.54 -25.92 -4.20
C VAL A 60 -7.86 -25.89 -4.96
N GLU A 61 -8.78 -25.02 -4.57
CA GLU A 61 -10.10 -24.89 -5.21
C GLU A 61 -10.08 -23.96 -6.45
N GLY A 62 -8.96 -23.33 -6.77
CA GLY A 62 -8.85 -22.39 -7.89
C GLY A 62 -9.65 -21.11 -7.73
N ARG A 63 -9.99 -20.72 -6.48
CA ARG A 63 -10.75 -19.50 -6.15
C ARG A 63 -9.83 -18.27 -6.12
N VAL A 64 -9.40 -17.84 -7.31
CA VAL A 64 -8.61 -16.63 -7.51
C VAL A 64 -9.47 -15.36 -7.50
N GLU A 65 -8.87 -14.24 -7.14
CA GLU A 65 -9.55 -12.95 -7.02
C GLU A 65 -10.01 -12.40 -8.38
N GLU A 66 -11.07 -11.59 -8.37
CA GLU A 66 -11.51 -10.88 -9.56
C GLU A 66 -10.43 -9.94 -10.11
N THR A 67 -10.23 -9.98 -11.43
CA THR A 67 -9.31 -9.07 -12.13
C THR A 67 -10.10 -7.99 -12.84
N PHE A 68 -9.72 -6.74 -12.60
CA PHE A 68 -10.26 -5.57 -13.29
C PHE A 68 -9.17 -4.89 -14.11
N TYR A 69 -9.59 -4.19 -15.16
CA TYR A 69 -8.71 -3.29 -15.90
C TYR A 69 -8.95 -1.84 -15.43
N PRO A 70 -7.90 -1.01 -15.30
CA PRO A 70 -8.06 0.38 -14.91
C PRO A 70 -8.96 1.14 -15.89
N ARG A 71 -9.91 1.91 -15.37
CA ARG A 71 -10.85 2.68 -16.19
C ARG A 71 -10.28 4.08 -16.44
N HIS A 72 -10.09 4.40 -17.71
CA HIS A 72 -9.68 5.73 -18.18
C HIS A 72 -8.32 6.25 -17.65
N PRO A 73 -7.22 5.45 -17.63
CA PRO A 73 -5.92 5.97 -17.20
C PRO A 73 -5.42 7.07 -18.16
N LEU A 74 -5.50 8.33 -17.72
CA LEU A 74 -5.31 9.52 -18.57
C LEU A 74 -3.85 9.78 -18.89
N ASP A 75 -2.95 9.36 -18.03
CA ASP A 75 -1.51 9.44 -18.22
C ASP A 75 -1.01 8.50 -19.32
N VAL A 76 -1.51 7.27 -19.37
CA VAL A 76 -1.27 6.32 -20.46
C VAL A 76 -1.93 6.82 -21.74
N LEU A 77 -3.13 7.40 -21.67
CA LEU A 77 -3.77 8.01 -22.84
C LEU A 77 -2.88 9.13 -23.42
N ALA A 78 -2.34 10.00 -22.56
CA ALA A 78 -1.45 11.08 -22.98
C ALA A 78 -0.21 10.53 -23.72
N GLN A 79 0.42 9.49 -23.18
CA GLN A 79 1.54 8.79 -23.81
C GLN A 79 1.15 8.24 -25.19
N GLN A 80 0.02 7.54 -25.29
CA GLN A 80 -0.43 6.88 -26.51
C GLN A 80 -0.84 7.89 -27.59
N ILE A 81 -1.48 9.01 -27.23
CA ILE A 81 -1.80 10.08 -28.21
C ILE A 81 -0.52 10.60 -28.86
N VAL A 82 0.52 10.88 -28.08
CA VAL A 82 1.81 11.35 -28.60
C VAL A 82 2.46 10.30 -29.50
N ALA A 83 2.33 9.01 -29.16
CA ALA A 83 2.84 7.91 -29.97
C ALA A 83 2.06 7.75 -31.30
N ILE A 84 0.73 7.81 -31.27
CA ILE A 84 -0.14 7.68 -32.46
C ILE A 84 0.20 8.75 -33.51
N VAL A 85 0.42 9.99 -33.08
CA VAL A 85 0.73 11.09 -34.01
C VAL A 85 2.22 11.22 -34.32
N ALA A 86 3.08 10.37 -33.77
CA ALA A 86 4.54 10.51 -33.90
C ALA A 86 5.04 10.41 -35.34
N GLU A 87 4.29 9.74 -36.22
CA GLU A 87 4.64 9.52 -37.63
C GLU A 87 4.02 10.55 -38.58
N GLY A 88 3.05 11.35 -38.13
CA GLY A 88 2.42 12.37 -38.96
C GLY A 88 1.11 12.93 -38.39
N PRO A 89 0.48 13.88 -39.09
CA PRO A 89 -0.85 14.38 -38.77
C PRO A 89 -1.89 13.26 -38.76
N VAL A 90 -2.79 13.27 -37.77
CA VAL A 90 -3.91 12.32 -37.67
C VAL A 90 -5.20 13.07 -37.36
N GLU A 91 -6.29 12.64 -37.98
CA GLU A 91 -7.64 13.13 -37.70
C GLU A 91 -8.06 12.77 -36.27
N LEU A 92 -8.63 13.72 -35.55
CA LEU A 92 -9.06 13.57 -34.16
C LEU A 92 -10.07 12.43 -34.00
N ASP A 93 -10.95 12.25 -34.96
CA ASP A 93 -11.96 11.18 -34.94
C ASP A 93 -11.33 9.79 -35.13
N ALA A 94 -10.23 9.70 -35.89
CA ALA A 94 -9.47 8.46 -36.00
C ALA A 94 -8.76 8.12 -34.68
N ILE A 95 -8.16 9.12 -34.01
CA ILE A 95 -7.60 8.94 -32.66
C ILE A 95 -8.70 8.49 -31.68
N ARG A 96 -9.87 9.13 -31.71
CA ARG A 96 -11.01 8.76 -30.86
C ARG A 96 -11.48 7.32 -31.11
N ALA A 97 -11.57 6.91 -32.36
CA ALA A 97 -11.97 5.55 -32.73
C ALA A 97 -10.97 4.49 -32.22
N ILE A 98 -9.66 4.74 -32.39
CA ILE A 98 -8.61 3.86 -31.87
C ILE A 98 -8.69 3.75 -30.34
N VAL A 99 -8.79 4.89 -29.66
CA VAL A 99 -8.84 4.95 -28.19
C VAL A 99 -10.07 4.21 -27.67
N ARG A 100 -11.27 4.50 -28.19
CA ARG A 100 -12.51 3.83 -27.76
C ARG A 100 -12.59 2.35 -28.14
N GLY A 101 -11.74 1.88 -29.04
CA GLY A 101 -11.58 0.45 -29.33
C GLY A 101 -10.91 -0.35 -28.21
N ALA A 102 -10.19 0.32 -27.29
CA ALA A 102 -9.55 -0.34 -26.16
C ALA A 102 -10.48 -0.40 -24.93
N ALA A 103 -10.49 -1.54 -24.22
CA ALA A 103 -11.38 -1.80 -23.09
C ALA A 103 -11.32 -0.70 -22.00
N ASN A 104 -10.12 -0.23 -21.66
CA ASN A 104 -9.90 0.82 -20.65
C ASN A 104 -10.56 2.16 -20.99
N TYR A 105 -10.88 2.39 -22.27
CA TYR A 105 -11.36 3.67 -22.78
C TYR A 105 -12.67 3.56 -23.56
N ALA A 106 -13.32 2.38 -23.56
CA ALA A 106 -14.57 2.14 -24.28
C ALA A 106 -15.67 3.18 -23.95
N GLU A 107 -15.75 3.59 -22.69
CA GLU A 107 -16.70 4.61 -22.20
C GLU A 107 -16.00 5.95 -21.88
N MET A 108 -14.86 6.26 -22.52
CA MET A 108 -14.07 7.46 -22.21
C MET A 108 -14.93 8.74 -22.33
N PRO A 109 -15.09 9.52 -21.23
CA PRO A 109 -15.82 10.78 -21.27
C PRO A 109 -15.13 11.79 -22.19
N GLU A 110 -15.92 12.44 -23.03
CA GLU A 110 -15.40 13.40 -24.02
C GLU A 110 -14.61 14.54 -23.35
N ARG A 111 -15.10 15.03 -22.21
CA ARG A 111 -14.43 16.10 -21.44
C ARG A 111 -13.03 15.68 -20.96
N ALA A 112 -12.87 14.44 -20.53
CA ALA A 112 -11.57 13.93 -20.07
C ALA A 112 -10.60 13.75 -21.24
N PHE A 113 -11.08 13.19 -22.36
CA PHE A 113 -10.30 13.06 -23.59
C PHE A 113 -9.80 14.42 -24.12
N VAL A 114 -10.70 15.40 -24.21
CA VAL A 114 -10.35 16.78 -24.61
C VAL A 114 -9.41 17.43 -23.61
N GLY A 115 -9.58 17.21 -22.30
CA GLY A 115 -8.66 17.70 -21.27
C GLY A 115 -7.23 17.21 -21.47
N VAL A 116 -7.05 15.93 -21.81
CA VAL A 116 -5.72 15.37 -22.13
C VAL A 116 -5.12 16.03 -23.37
N LEU A 117 -5.92 16.25 -24.43
CA LEU A 117 -5.45 16.95 -25.63
C LEU A 117 -5.09 18.42 -25.36
N ASP A 118 -5.86 19.11 -24.54
CA ASP A 118 -5.56 20.48 -24.10
C ASP A 118 -4.24 20.57 -23.36
N MET A 119 -3.99 19.61 -22.46
CA MET A 119 -2.73 19.50 -21.76
C MET A 119 -1.57 19.27 -22.75
N LEU A 120 -1.72 18.33 -23.67
CA LEU A 120 -0.67 18.00 -24.63
C LEU A 120 -0.44 19.09 -25.69
N SER A 121 -1.43 19.93 -25.96
CA SER A 121 -1.37 21.02 -26.95
C SER A 121 -0.98 22.37 -26.36
N GLY A 122 -0.86 22.48 -25.03
CA GLY A 122 -0.26 23.62 -24.35
C GLY A 122 -1.25 24.66 -23.82
N ARG A 123 -2.43 24.22 -23.34
CA ARG A 123 -3.42 25.12 -22.69
C ARG A 123 -2.94 25.68 -21.34
N TYR A 124 -2.03 25.00 -20.66
CA TYR A 124 -1.52 25.38 -19.33
C TYR A 124 -0.24 26.23 -19.44
N PRO A 125 0.07 27.09 -18.44
CA PRO A 125 1.14 28.09 -18.52
C PRO A 125 2.55 27.45 -18.53
N SER A 126 3.06 27.21 -19.74
CA SER A 126 4.41 26.63 -19.95
C SER A 126 5.57 27.60 -19.72
N ASP A 127 5.26 28.88 -19.56
CA ASP A 127 6.15 29.96 -19.15
C ASP A 127 6.45 29.93 -17.65
N GLU A 128 5.49 29.52 -16.82
CA GLU A 128 5.72 29.27 -15.39
C GLU A 128 6.54 27.98 -15.17
N LEU A 129 6.33 26.95 -16.00
CA LEU A 129 7.03 25.67 -15.86
C LEU A 129 7.28 24.98 -17.20
N GLY A 130 8.56 24.77 -17.53
CA GLY A 130 9.00 24.19 -18.81
C GLY A 130 8.54 22.74 -19.05
N GLU A 131 8.20 22.01 -17.99
CA GLU A 131 7.64 20.66 -18.05
C GLU A 131 6.28 20.62 -18.79
N LEU A 132 5.50 21.71 -18.72
CA LEU A 132 4.20 21.87 -19.39
C LEU A 132 4.29 22.20 -20.89
N ARG A 133 5.49 22.09 -21.48
CA ARG A 133 5.68 22.32 -22.92
C ARG A 133 4.81 21.37 -23.75
N PRO A 134 4.06 21.90 -24.74
CA PRO A 134 3.20 21.08 -25.59
C PRO A 134 3.99 20.01 -26.36
N ARG A 135 3.40 18.81 -26.45
CA ARG A 135 3.94 17.65 -27.17
C ARG A 135 3.32 17.50 -28.56
N VAL A 136 2.11 18.01 -28.74
CA VAL A 136 1.38 18.02 -30.02
C VAL A 136 0.90 19.44 -30.34
N THR A 137 0.44 19.66 -31.55
CA THR A 137 -0.44 20.79 -31.89
C THR A 137 -1.81 20.25 -32.27
N TRP A 138 -2.86 20.95 -31.87
CA TRP A 138 -4.23 20.57 -32.17
C TRP A 138 -4.94 21.69 -32.92
N ASP A 139 -5.26 21.43 -34.19
CA ASP A 139 -6.11 22.27 -35.00
C ASP A 139 -7.57 21.93 -34.71
N ARG A 140 -8.23 22.77 -33.90
CA ARG A 140 -9.62 22.57 -33.46
C ARG A 140 -10.63 22.76 -34.59
N VAL A 141 -10.28 23.50 -35.64
CA VAL A 141 -11.20 23.76 -36.77
C VAL A 141 -11.13 22.62 -37.77
N ALA A 142 -9.93 22.20 -38.15
CA ALA A 142 -9.74 21.09 -39.07
C ALA A 142 -9.93 19.72 -38.40
N GLY A 143 -9.86 19.64 -37.06
CA GLY A 143 -9.92 18.38 -36.34
C GLY A 143 -8.63 17.56 -36.45
N ILE A 144 -7.48 18.20 -36.69
CA ILE A 144 -6.21 17.51 -36.95
C ILE A 144 -5.24 17.69 -35.79
N VAL A 145 -4.66 16.58 -35.30
CA VAL A 145 -3.60 16.58 -34.30
C VAL A 145 -2.26 16.29 -34.98
N ARG A 146 -1.23 17.09 -34.70
CA ARG A 146 0.11 16.96 -35.32
C ARG A 146 1.20 16.81 -34.26
N PRO A 147 2.26 16.03 -34.53
CA PRO A 147 3.39 15.94 -33.61
C PRO A 147 4.16 17.26 -33.56
N ARG A 148 4.64 17.65 -32.38
CA ARG A 148 5.71 18.67 -32.29
C ARG A 148 7.09 18.03 -32.51
N ARG A 149 8.09 18.88 -32.77
CA ARG A 149 9.49 18.46 -32.90
C ARG A 149 9.91 17.67 -31.65
N GLY A 150 10.38 16.44 -31.86
CA GLY A 150 10.85 15.55 -30.80
C GLY A 150 9.80 14.56 -30.26
N ALA A 151 8.53 14.65 -30.68
CA ALA A 151 7.46 13.74 -30.23
C ALA A 151 7.79 12.26 -30.46
N ARG A 152 8.34 11.91 -31.64
CA ARG A 152 8.75 10.53 -31.94
C ARG A 152 9.83 10.01 -30.99
N MET A 153 10.86 10.81 -30.71
CA MET A 153 11.90 10.41 -29.77
C MET A 153 11.30 10.25 -28.37
N LEU A 154 10.48 11.22 -27.96
CA LEU A 154 9.80 11.23 -26.66
C LEU A 154 9.01 9.95 -26.42
N ALA A 155 8.20 9.53 -27.40
CA ALA A 155 7.41 8.31 -27.35
C ALA A 155 8.29 7.05 -27.24
N ILE A 156 9.37 6.96 -28.02
CA ILE A 156 10.28 5.80 -28.01
C ILE A 156 11.04 5.70 -26.67
N ALA A 157 11.57 6.81 -26.15
CA ALA A 157 12.39 6.79 -24.94
C ALA A 157 11.59 6.59 -23.64
N ASN A 158 10.28 6.83 -23.69
CA ASN A 158 9.39 6.76 -22.55
C ASN A 158 8.30 5.70 -22.74
N GLY A 159 8.53 4.70 -23.59
CA GLY A 159 7.60 3.59 -23.76
C GLY A 159 7.44 2.77 -22.48
N GLY A 160 6.24 2.20 -22.29
CA GLY A 160 5.89 1.37 -21.15
C GLY A 160 5.18 2.12 -20.02
N THR A 161 4.75 1.38 -19.01
CA THR A 161 3.93 1.89 -17.90
C THR A 161 4.52 1.59 -16.51
N ILE A 162 5.68 0.94 -16.46
CA ILE A 162 6.38 0.62 -15.21
C ILE A 162 7.10 1.89 -14.73
N PRO A 163 6.78 2.42 -13.53
CA PRO A 163 7.40 3.62 -13.01
C PRO A 163 8.86 3.40 -12.59
N ASP A 164 9.65 4.47 -12.60
CA ASP A 164 10.95 4.48 -11.94
C ASP A 164 10.72 4.72 -10.43
N ARG A 165 11.16 3.75 -9.60
CA ARG A 165 11.07 3.76 -8.14
C ARG A 165 12.46 3.56 -7.52
N GLY A 166 12.62 3.97 -6.26
CA GLY A 166 13.85 3.78 -5.49
C GLY A 166 13.77 4.35 -4.08
N LEU A 167 14.62 3.84 -3.20
CA LEU A 167 14.68 4.20 -1.77
C LEU A 167 15.53 5.46 -1.55
N TYR A 168 15.30 6.15 -0.44
CA TYR A 168 16.16 7.22 0.05
C TYR A 168 17.35 6.62 0.78
N GLY A 169 18.57 7.05 0.46
CA GLY A 169 19.71 6.72 1.32
C GLY A 169 19.69 7.57 2.59
N VAL A 170 19.99 6.96 3.73
CA VAL A 170 20.20 7.64 5.01
C VAL A 170 21.70 7.76 5.27
N PHE A 171 22.18 8.95 5.58
CA PHE A 171 23.61 9.23 5.76
C PHE A 171 23.87 10.07 7.02
N LEU A 172 25.06 9.92 7.60
CA LEU A 172 25.47 10.67 8.78
C LEU A 172 25.79 12.14 8.41
N ALA A 173 25.20 13.11 9.12
CA ALA A 173 25.34 14.54 8.82
C ALA A 173 26.78 15.08 9.03
N ASP A 174 27.46 14.64 10.10
CA ASP A 174 28.75 15.19 10.55
C ASP A 174 29.97 14.32 10.16
N SER A 175 29.91 13.60 9.05
CA SER A 175 31.04 12.78 8.60
C SER A 175 31.77 13.39 7.40
N ASP A 176 33.10 13.52 7.51
CA ASP A 176 33.98 13.96 6.40
C ASP A 176 33.86 13.08 5.14
N LYS A 177 33.26 11.88 5.27
CA LYS A 177 32.89 11.01 4.16
C LYS A 177 31.41 10.65 4.28
N PRO A 178 30.65 10.52 3.18
CA PRO A 178 29.26 10.10 3.25
C PRO A 178 29.17 8.65 3.78
N VAL A 179 28.91 8.51 5.08
CA VAL A 179 28.70 7.23 5.74
C VAL A 179 27.21 6.91 5.64
N ARG A 180 26.87 5.92 4.82
CA ARG A 180 25.49 5.44 4.68
C ARG A 180 25.14 4.55 5.87
N VAL A 181 24.04 4.87 6.54
CA VAL A 181 23.55 4.12 7.71
C VAL A 181 22.32 3.26 7.38
N GLY A 182 21.68 3.51 6.23
CA GLY A 182 20.67 2.61 5.68
C GLY A 182 19.87 3.24 4.55
N GLU A 183 18.64 2.78 4.39
CA GLU A 183 17.69 3.25 3.39
C GLU A 183 16.33 3.51 4.04
N LEU A 184 15.50 4.37 3.43
CA LEU A 184 14.12 4.62 3.82
C LEU A 184 13.19 4.62 2.61
N ASP A 185 11.96 4.19 2.82
CA ASP A 185 10.89 4.33 1.82
C ASP A 185 10.57 5.81 1.56
N GLU A 186 10.12 6.12 0.34
CA GLU A 186 9.74 7.49 -0.06
C GLU A 186 8.59 8.02 0.78
N GLU A 187 7.64 7.17 1.16
CA GLU A 187 6.51 7.59 1.97
C GLU A 187 6.91 7.93 3.40
N MET A 188 7.82 7.15 4.00
CA MET A 188 8.37 7.46 5.32
C MET A 188 9.12 8.80 5.32
N VAL A 189 10.02 9.03 4.35
CA VAL A 189 10.78 10.29 4.28
C VAL A 189 9.87 11.50 4.10
N PHE A 190 8.76 11.35 3.36
CA PHE A 190 7.81 12.43 3.16
C PHE A 190 7.01 12.78 4.42
N GLU A 191 6.70 11.80 5.25
CA GLU A 191 6.00 12.02 6.53
C GLU A 191 6.92 12.52 7.65
N SER A 192 8.23 12.41 7.47
CA SER A 192 9.22 12.89 8.43
C SER A 192 9.48 14.39 8.33
N ARG A 193 9.84 14.99 9.45
CA ARG A 193 10.28 16.38 9.59
C ARG A 193 11.71 16.44 10.13
N GLU A 194 12.37 17.57 9.92
CA GLU A 194 13.64 17.86 10.60
C GLU A 194 13.42 17.90 12.12
N GLY A 195 14.31 17.24 12.85
CA GLY A 195 14.21 17.03 14.29
C GLY A 195 13.55 15.72 14.70
N ASP A 196 12.78 15.07 13.82
CA ASP A 196 12.14 13.78 14.11
C ASP A 196 13.19 12.71 14.39
N VAL A 197 12.93 11.88 15.39
CA VAL A 197 13.74 10.70 15.69
C VAL A 197 13.05 9.49 15.09
N PHE A 198 13.81 8.63 14.40
CA PHE A 198 13.30 7.37 13.86
C PHE A 198 14.26 6.21 14.15
N LEU A 199 13.74 4.99 14.11
CA LEU A 199 14.53 3.79 14.31
C LEU A 199 15.02 3.23 12.97
N LEU A 200 16.34 3.04 12.81
CA LEU A 200 16.90 2.34 11.65
C LEU A 200 17.82 1.22 12.14
N GLY A 201 17.41 -0.02 11.87
CA GLY A 201 17.99 -1.18 12.54
C GLY A 201 17.71 -1.13 14.05
N ALA A 202 18.77 -1.17 14.86
CA ALA A 202 18.67 -1.11 16.33
C ALA A 202 18.98 0.28 16.92
N SER A 203 19.16 1.30 16.08
CA SER A 203 19.62 2.61 16.52
C SER A 203 18.57 3.67 16.22
N SER A 204 18.40 4.58 17.16
CA SER A 204 17.62 5.80 17.00
C SER A 204 18.48 6.87 16.33
N TRP A 205 17.91 7.48 15.30
CA TRP A 205 18.54 8.49 14.47
C TRP A 205 17.66 9.72 14.44
N ARG A 206 18.22 10.89 14.74
CA ARG A 206 17.54 12.17 14.56
C ARG A 206 17.78 12.67 13.16
N ILE A 207 16.72 13.10 12.49
CA ILE A 207 16.79 13.76 11.19
C ILE A 207 17.31 15.17 11.41
N GLU A 208 18.48 15.47 10.83
CA GLU A 208 19.05 16.81 10.82
C GLU A 208 18.58 17.60 9.59
N GLU A 209 18.57 16.94 8.43
CA GLU A 209 18.15 17.55 7.16
C GLU A 209 17.52 16.51 6.24
N ILE A 210 16.39 16.84 5.64
CA ILE A 210 15.79 16.04 4.56
C ILE A 210 16.07 16.70 3.23
N THR A 211 17.02 16.15 2.48
CA THR A 211 17.33 16.62 1.13
C THR A 211 16.46 15.91 0.09
N HIS A 212 16.60 16.31 -1.17
CA HIS A 212 15.87 15.67 -2.27
C HIS A 212 16.38 14.25 -2.59
N GLU A 213 17.60 13.89 -2.17
CA GLU A 213 18.27 12.65 -2.53
C GLU A 213 18.55 11.73 -1.34
N GLN A 214 18.65 12.29 -0.14
CA GLN A 214 19.05 11.59 1.06
C GLN A 214 18.48 12.23 2.32
N VAL A 215 18.43 11.44 3.39
CA VAL A 215 18.14 11.92 4.76
C VAL A 215 19.46 11.99 5.51
N LEU A 216 19.80 13.17 6.02
CA LEU A 216 20.97 13.37 6.87
C LEU A 216 20.57 13.23 8.33
N VAL A 217 21.33 12.42 9.07
CA VAL A 217 20.98 12.06 10.45
C VAL A 217 22.16 12.18 11.41
N SER A 218 21.83 12.37 12.68
CA SER A 218 22.74 12.22 13.82
C SER A 218 22.26 11.07 14.74
N PRO A 219 23.16 10.38 15.47
CA PRO A 219 22.74 9.39 16.45
C PRO A 219 21.94 10.03 17.60
N ALA A 220 20.78 9.45 17.95
CA ALA A 220 19.90 9.93 19.01
C ALA A 220 19.63 8.85 20.08
N PRO A 221 20.67 8.26 20.71
CA PRO A 221 20.53 7.08 21.57
C PRO A 221 19.64 7.37 22.79
N GLY A 222 18.70 6.47 23.07
CA GLY A 222 17.81 6.57 24.24
C GLY A 222 16.58 7.47 24.02
N GLU A 223 16.45 8.09 22.85
CA GLU A 223 15.24 8.80 22.47
C GLU A 223 14.27 7.87 21.75
N PRO A 224 12.97 7.87 22.12
CA PRO A 224 11.96 7.13 21.39
C PRO A 224 11.87 7.70 19.97
N GLY A 225 11.90 6.82 18.98
CA GLY A 225 11.82 7.20 17.57
C GLY A 225 10.59 6.61 16.89
N LYS A 226 10.03 7.34 15.93
CA LYS A 226 9.05 6.83 14.98
C LYS A 226 9.66 5.62 14.28
N MET A 227 8.99 4.49 14.31
CA MET A 227 9.43 3.37 13.48
C MET A 227 9.16 3.74 12.01
N PRO A 228 10.13 3.57 11.10
CA PRO A 228 9.90 3.80 9.69
C PRO A 228 8.82 2.86 9.19
N PHE A 229 8.14 3.13 8.09
CA PHE A 229 7.26 2.13 7.48
C PHE A 229 7.68 1.92 6.03
N TRP A 230 7.55 0.67 5.59
CA TRP A 230 7.83 0.27 4.23
C TRP A 230 6.50 -0.21 3.65
N HIS A 231 5.83 0.65 2.90
CA HIS A 231 4.77 0.18 2.02
C HIS A 231 5.46 -0.51 0.84
N GLY A 232 5.94 -1.73 1.09
CA GLY A 232 6.54 -2.56 0.07
C GLY A 232 5.64 -2.61 -1.17
N ASP A 233 6.26 -2.80 -2.33
CA ASP A 233 5.69 -2.77 -3.68
C ASP A 233 4.50 -3.74 -3.94
N ARG A 234 3.99 -4.43 -2.91
CA ARG A 234 2.91 -5.40 -3.03
C ARG A 234 1.57 -4.70 -2.80
N PRO A 235 0.60 -4.85 -3.73
CA PRO A 235 -0.77 -4.43 -3.45
C PRO A 235 -1.24 -5.15 -2.19
N GLY A 236 -1.81 -4.39 -1.26
CA GLY A 236 -2.38 -4.93 -0.04
C GLY A 236 -3.43 -6.01 -0.32
N ARG A 237 -3.71 -6.84 0.68
CA ARG A 237 -4.71 -7.89 0.59
C ARG A 237 -6.05 -7.32 0.09
N PRO A 238 -6.66 -7.92 -0.95
CA PRO A 238 -7.95 -7.48 -1.44
C PRO A 238 -9.06 -7.86 -0.45
N LEU A 239 -10.14 -7.08 -0.46
CA LEU A 239 -11.29 -7.26 0.43
C LEU A 239 -11.89 -8.68 0.35
N GLU A 240 -11.97 -9.25 -0.85
CA GLU A 240 -12.49 -10.61 -1.07
C GLU A 240 -11.71 -11.65 -0.26
N PHE A 241 -10.37 -11.61 -0.33
CA PHE A 241 -9.53 -12.54 0.40
C PHE A 241 -9.55 -12.24 1.91
N GLY A 242 -9.61 -10.96 2.30
CA GLY A 242 -9.84 -10.57 3.69
C GLY A 242 -11.13 -11.14 4.29
N ARG A 243 -12.24 -11.08 3.54
CA ARG A 243 -13.51 -11.72 3.94
C ARG A 243 -13.39 -13.24 4.06
N ALA A 244 -12.60 -13.89 3.20
CA ALA A 244 -12.35 -15.33 3.30
C ALA A 244 -11.61 -15.70 4.60
N ILE A 245 -10.57 -14.94 4.97
CA ILE A 245 -9.85 -15.11 6.24
C ILE A 245 -10.82 -14.93 7.42
N GLY A 246 -11.59 -13.83 7.43
CA GLY A 246 -12.56 -13.56 8.49
C GLY A 246 -13.63 -14.64 8.61
N LYS A 247 -14.12 -15.16 7.47
CA LYS A 247 -15.07 -16.28 7.41
C LYS A 247 -14.46 -17.56 7.98
N LEU A 248 -13.21 -17.87 7.66
CA LEU A 248 -12.49 -19.02 8.21
C LEU A 248 -12.41 -18.92 9.75
N THR A 249 -11.99 -17.76 10.27
CA THR A 249 -11.96 -17.51 11.72
C THR A 249 -13.31 -17.73 12.39
N ARG A 250 -14.38 -17.19 11.79
CA ARG A 250 -15.76 -17.38 12.30
C ARG A 250 -16.16 -18.85 12.31
N GLU A 251 -15.90 -19.57 11.23
CA GLU A 251 -16.29 -20.97 11.11
C GLU A 251 -15.52 -21.86 12.09
N LEU A 252 -14.20 -21.72 12.17
CA LEU A 252 -13.35 -22.49 13.09
C LEU A 252 -13.74 -22.26 14.56
N THR A 253 -14.04 -21.02 14.94
CA THR A 253 -14.41 -20.69 16.32
C THR A 253 -15.87 -21.00 16.66
N SER A 254 -16.68 -21.40 15.68
CA SER A 254 -18.08 -21.81 15.87
C SER A 254 -18.27 -23.32 16.00
N MET A 255 -17.24 -24.12 15.73
CA MET A 255 -17.27 -25.58 15.79
C MET A 255 -16.45 -26.13 16.97
N PRO A 256 -16.71 -27.39 17.40
CA PRO A 256 -15.88 -28.03 18.43
C PRO A 256 -14.42 -28.10 17.99
N ARG A 257 -13.48 -27.88 18.93
CA ARG A 257 -12.03 -27.85 18.64
C ARG A 257 -11.55 -29.03 17.82
N GLY A 258 -11.96 -30.25 18.15
CA GLY A 258 -11.56 -31.46 17.41
C GLY A 258 -11.96 -31.41 15.92
N ALA A 259 -13.18 -30.95 15.62
CA ALA A 259 -13.66 -30.79 14.25
C ALA A 259 -12.95 -29.64 13.52
N ALA A 260 -12.59 -28.56 14.22
CA ALA A 260 -11.81 -27.47 13.65
C ALA A 260 -10.40 -27.92 13.24
N VAL A 261 -9.72 -28.68 14.12
CA VAL A 261 -8.39 -29.25 13.85
C VAL A 261 -8.45 -30.22 12.66
N GLU A 262 -9.44 -31.11 12.63
CA GLU A 262 -9.65 -32.04 11.51
C GLU A 262 -9.85 -31.29 10.18
N ARG A 263 -10.71 -30.27 10.17
CA ARG A 263 -10.92 -29.42 8.99
C ARG A 263 -9.64 -28.75 8.52
N LEU A 264 -8.84 -28.19 9.43
CA LEU A 264 -7.57 -27.54 9.11
C LEU A 264 -6.57 -28.50 8.46
N ILE A 265 -6.53 -29.75 8.93
CA ILE A 265 -5.66 -30.77 8.34
C ILE A 265 -6.16 -31.19 6.96
N GLU A 266 -7.44 -31.53 6.84
CA GLU A 266 -7.99 -32.12 5.62
C GLU A 266 -8.17 -31.12 4.47
N ARG A 267 -8.64 -29.90 4.78
CA ARG A 267 -9.01 -28.90 3.76
C ARG A 267 -7.97 -27.80 3.56
N HIS A 268 -7.23 -27.47 4.61
CA HIS A 268 -6.24 -26.40 4.57
C HIS A 268 -4.80 -26.94 4.48
N SER A 269 -4.62 -28.27 4.45
CA SER A 269 -3.32 -28.95 4.32
C SER A 269 -2.33 -28.60 5.43
N LEU A 270 -2.82 -28.26 6.63
CA LEU A 270 -1.97 -28.03 7.80
C LEU A 270 -1.52 -29.38 8.37
N ASP A 271 -0.29 -29.42 8.88
CA ASP A 271 0.09 -30.51 9.79
C ASP A 271 -0.64 -30.36 11.15
N ALA A 272 -0.66 -31.44 11.94
CA ALA A 272 -1.38 -31.44 13.23
C ALA A 272 -0.86 -30.38 14.21
N ARG A 273 0.45 -30.06 14.20
CA ARG A 273 1.02 -29.06 15.11
C ARG A 273 0.62 -27.65 14.69
N ALA A 274 0.60 -27.38 13.38
CA ALA A 274 0.13 -26.13 12.83
C ALA A 274 -1.36 -25.92 13.13
N ALA A 275 -2.20 -26.94 12.90
CA ALA A 275 -3.62 -26.86 13.18
C ALA A 275 -3.92 -26.57 14.67
N GLU A 276 -3.24 -27.27 15.59
CA GLU A 276 -3.37 -27.03 17.03
C GLU A 276 -2.85 -25.64 17.45
N ASN A 277 -1.76 -25.17 16.85
CA ASN A 277 -1.21 -23.84 17.12
C ASN A 277 -2.18 -22.74 16.67
N LEU A 278 -2.76 -22.89 15.47
CA LEU A 278 -3.77 -21.96 14.96
C LEU A 278 -5.00 -21.92 15.88
N MET A 279 -5.53 -23.08 16.28
CA MET A 279 -6.68 -23.11 17.20
C MET A 279 -6.35 -22.47 18.55
N ARG A 280 -5.17 -22.75 19.11
CA ARG A 280 -4.71 -22.06 20.32
C ARG A 280 -4.61 -20.56 20.12
N TYR A 281 -4.12 -20.09 18.97
CA TYR A 281 -4.00 -18.65 18.69
C TYR A 281 -5.34 -17.93 18.66
N LEU A 282 -6.36 -18.58 18.08
CA LEU A 282 -7.72 -18.04 18.07
C LEU A 282 -8.36 -18.06 19.47
N GLU A 283 -8.05 -19.06 20.30
CA GLU A 283 -8.51 -19.13 21.68
C GLU A 283 -7.85 -18.07 22.57
N ASP A 284 -6.53 -17.90 22.47
CA ASP A 284 -5.77 -16.86 23.19
C ASP A 284 -6.37 -15.47 22.86
N GLN A 285 -6.71 -15.22 21.58
CA GLN A 285 -7.37 -13.99 21.17
C GLN A 285 -8.78 -13.84 21.76
N ARG A 286 -9.56 -14.93 21.78
CA ARG A 286 -10.91 -14.94 22.37
C ARG A 286 -10.84 -14.62 23.86
N GLU A 287 -9.86 -15.15 24.57
CA GLU A 287 -9.68 -14.89 26.00
C GLU A 287 -9.30 -13.43 26.26
N ALA A 288 -8.42 -12.86 25.44
CA ALA A 288 -7.99 -11.46 25.60
C ALA A 288 -9.09 -10.43 25.28
N THR A 289 -9.92 -10.69 24.26
CA THR A 289 -10.83 -9.66 23.69
C THR A 289 -12.31 -10.02 23.72
N GLY A 290 -12.66 -11.25 24.11
CA GLY A 290 -14.03 -11.80 24.11
C GLY A 290 -14.61 -12.08 22.72
N THR A 291 -14.28 -11.26 21.72
CA THR A 291 -14.73 -11.36 20.33
C THR A 291 -13.54 -11.41 19.39
N LEU A 292 -13.56 -12.28 18.38
CA LEU A 292 -12.54 -12.26 17.33
C LEU A 292 -12.98 -11.37 16.16
N PRO A 293 -12.03 -10.67 15.52
CA PRO A 293 -12.24 -10.11 14.19
C PRO A 293 -12.62 -11.20 13.19
N THR A 294 -13.70 -10.98 12.45
CA THR A 294 -14.21 -11.89 11.40
C THR A 294 -14.74 -11.09 10.22
N ASP A 295 -15.30 -11.75 9.22
CA ASP A 295 -16.02 -11.10 8.12
C ASP A 295 -17.33 -10.41 8.59
N ARG A 296 -17.72 -10.58 9.86
CA ARG A 296 -18.93 -10.00 10.47
C ARG A 296 -18.68 -9.32 11.81
N ALA A 297 -17.42 -9.18 12.23
CA ALA A 297 -17.08 -8.54 13.50
C ALA A 297 -15.75 -7.80 13.41
N ILE A 298 -15.72 -6.59 13.95
CA ILE A 298 -14.53 -5.75 14.11
C ILE A 298 -14.30 -5.55 15.61
N VAL A 299 -13.04 -5.58 16.02
CA VAL A 299 -12.65 -5.35 17.42
C VAL A 299 -11.85 -4.06 17.48
N VAL A 300 -12.31 -3.10 18.29
CA VAL A 300 -11.55 -1.91 18.67
C VAL A 300 -10.93 -2.19 20.03
N GLU A 301 -9.64 -2.48 20.05
CA GLU A 301 -8.90 -2.78 21.27
C GLU A 301 -8.05 -1.57 21.69
N ARG A 302 -8.09 -1.23 22.97
CA ARG A 302 -7.40 -0.06 23.54
C ARG A 302 -6.53 -0.51 24.72
N PHE A 303 -5.30 -0.05 24.74
CA PHE A 303 -4.36 -0.29 25.84
C PHE A 303 -3.39 0.88 25.95
N VAL A 304 -2.64 0.92 27.04
CA VAL A 304 -1.57 1.88 27.26
C VAL A 304 -0.24 1.19 26.96
N ASP A 305 0.63 1.84 26.20
CA ASP A 305 1.97 1.31 25.91
C ASP A 305 2.94 1.47 27.09
N GLU A 306 4.17 0.98 26.95
CA GLU A 306 5.17 1.03 28.03
C GLU A 306 5.62 2.47 28.38
N VAL A 307 5.41 3.43 27.48
CA VAL A 307 5.79 4.84 27.66
C VAL A 307 4.63 5.64 28.27
N GLY A 308 3.44 5.05 28.35
CA GLY A 308 2.25 5.66 28.94
C GLY A 308 1.26 6.21 27.92
N ASP A 309 1.50 6.02 26.62
CA ASP A 309 0.64 6.55 25.56
C ASP A 309 -0.53 5.61 25.28
N TRP A 310 -1.69 6.19 24.97
CA TRP A 310 -2.82 5.40 24.52
C TRP A 310 -2.59 4.85 23.11
N VAL A 311 -2.84 3.55 22.94
CA VAL A 311 -2.82 2.89 21.64
C VAL A 311 -4.20 2.30 21.37
N VAL A 312 -4.78 2.68 20.23
CA VAL A 312 -6.03 2.13 19.74
C VAL A 312 -5.75 1.29 18.50
N THR A 313 -6.15 0.02 18.55
CA THR A 313 -6.06 -0.89 17.41
C THR A 313 -7.46 -1.22 16.90
N VAL A 314 -7.65 -1.12 15.59
CA VAL A 314 -8.87 -1.55 14.91
C VAL A 314 -8.54 -2.84 14.18
N LEU A 315 -8.89 -3.98 14.79
CA LEU A 315 -8.58 -5.31 14.31
C LEU A 315 -9.68 -5.78 13.35
N THR A 316 -9.30 -6.05 12.11
CA THR A 316 -10.22 -6.39 11.02
C THR A 316 -9.48 -7.16 9.92
N PRO A 317 -10.10 -8.20 9.30
CA PRO A 317 -9.43 -8.98 8.27
C PRO A 317 -9.50 -8.34 6.88
N PHE A 318 -10.16 -7.18 6.70
CA PHE A 318 -10.57 -6.65 5.39
C PHE A 318 -9.47 -6.16 4.44
N GLY A 319 -8.20 -6.18 4.87
CA GLY A 319 -7.05 -5.95 4.01
C GLY A 319 -6.64 -4.49 3.85
N ALA A 320 -5.36 -4.27 3.55
CA ALA A 320 -4.76 -2.94 3.55
C ALA A 320 -5.36 -1.99 2.51
N ARG A 321 -5.92 -2.50 1.41
CA ARG A 321 -6.59 -1.65 0.40
C ARG A 321 -7.81 -0.91 0.96
N VAL A 322 -8.43 -1.45 2.01
CA VAL A 322 -9.52 -0.83 2.76
C VAL A 322 -8.97 -0.07 3.97
N HIS A 323 -7.99 -0.63 4.68
CA HIS A 323 -7.48 -0.02 5.91
C HIS A 323 -6.69 1.27 5.66
N ALA A 324 -5.96 1.39 4.55
CA ALA A 324 -5.23 2.62 4.20
C ALA A 324 -6.13 3.86 4.08
N PRO A 325 -7.19 3.87 3.24
CA PRO A 325 -8.11 5.01 3.17
C PRO A 325 -8.89 5.19 4.47
N TRP A 326 -9.22 4.11 5.18
CA TRP A 326 -9.90 4.21 6.46
C TRP A 326 -9.03 4.92 7.50
N SER A 327 -7.76 4.53 7.62
CA SER A 327 -6.79 5.16 8.51
C SER A 327 -6.61 6.64 8.17
N THR A 328 -6.55 7.00 6.88
CA THR A 328 -6.47 8.41 6.46
C THR A 328 -7.67 9.22 6.96
N ALA A 329 -8.89 8.69 6.82
CA ALA A 329 -10.10 9.37 7.29
C ALA A 329 -10.13 9.50 8.82
N VAL A 330 -9.70 8.47 9.55
CA VAL A 330 -9.67 8.48 11.02
C VAL A 330 -8.61 9.44 11.54
N SER A 331 -7.40 9.46 10.97
CA SER A 331 -6.35 10.42 11.35
C SER A 331 -6.82 11.86 11.15
N GLN A 332 -7.52 12.15 10.05
CA GLN A 332 -8.11 13.47 9.84
C GLN A 332 -9.11 13.83 10.94
N ARG A 333 -10.02 12.91 11.30
CA ARG A 333 -11.01 13.17 12.36
C ARG A 333 -10.35 13.39 13.72
N LEU A 334 -9.33 12.59 14.07
CA LEU A 334 -8.57 12.77 15.31
C LEU A 334 -7.92 14.16 15.37
N MET A 335 -7.29 14.61 14.29
CA MET A 335 -6.69 15.95 14.22
C MET A 335 -7.71 17.08 14.28
N HIS A 336 -8.81 16.98 13.52
CA HIS A 336 -9.77 18.09 13.37
C HIS A 336 -10.82 18.16 14.47
N GLU A 337 -11.31 17.02 14.97
CA GLU A 337 -12.35 16.96 16.00
C GLU A 337 -11.76 16.99 17.41
N LEU A 338 -10.59 16.38 17.61
CA LEU A 338 -9.99 16.20 18.93
C LEU A 338 -8.64 16.90 19.12
N GLY A 339 -8.06 17.47 18.06
CA GLY A 339 -6.74 18.13 18.14
C GLY A 339 -5.59 17.16 18.42
N LEU A 340 -5.80 15.86 18.24
CA LEU A 340 -4.79 14.82 18.45
C LEU A 340 -4.09 14.54 17.12
N ASP A 341 -2.76 14.53 17.11
CA ASP A 341 -1.94 14.13 15.96
C ASP A 341 -1.51 12.67 16.15
N PRO A 342 -2.24 11.68 15.60
CA PRO A 342 -1.95 10.27 15.85
C PRO A 342 -0.76 9.80 15.03
N ASP A 343 0.11 9.02 15.67
CA ASP A 343 1.00 8.10 14.97
C ASP A 343 0.15 6.93 14.45
N ALA A 344 -0.32 7.06 13.21
CA ALA A 344 -1.23 6.12 12.58
C ALA A 344 -0.51 5.15 11.65
N MET A 345 -0.94 3.90 11.67
CA MET A 345 -0.40 2.83 10.85
C MET A 345 -1.50 1.86 10.42
N TRP A 346 -1.29 1.15 9.32
CA TRP A 346 -2.22 0.14 8.84
C TRP A 346 -1.48 -1.05 8.23
N SER A 347 -2.11 -2.22 8.28
CA SER A 347 -1.65 -3.43 7.60
C SER A 347 -2.85 -4.19 7.03
N ASP A 348 -2.64 -5.41 6.55
CA ASP A 348 -3.73 -6.25 6.09
C ASP A 348 -4.71 -6.66 7.21
N ASP A 349 -4.24 -6.73 8.46
CA ASP A 349 -4.99 -7.27 9.61
C ASP A 349 -5.57 -6.20 10.53
N GLY A 350 -5.35 -4.92 10.24
CA GLY A 350 -5.95 -3.83 11.00
C GLY A 350 -5.23 -2.49 10.88
N MET A 351 -5.61 -1.57 11.76
CA MET A 351 -5.03 -0.23 11.89
C MET A 351 -4.61 0.01 13.34
N VAL A 352 -3.59 0.83 13.54
CA VAL A 352 -3.04 1.23 14.84
C VAL A 352 -2.98 2.75 14.90
N PHE A 353 -3.39 3.33 16.02
CA PHE A 353 -3.31 4.75 16.29
C PHE A 353 -2.69 4.93 17.67
N ARG A 354 -1.45 5.42 17.74
CA ARG A 354 -0.82 5.83 18.99
C ARG A 354 -1.08 7.31 19.22
N LEU A 355 -1.45 7.65 20.45
CA LEU A 355 -1.97 8.95 20.85
C LEU A 355 -1.14 9.49 22.04
N PRO A 356 0.01 10.14 21.77
CA PRO A 356 0.92 10.58 22.83
C PRO A 356 0.34 11.67 23.73
N ASP A 357 -0.53 12.53 23.19
CA ASP A 357 -1.11 13.66 23.93
C ASP A 357 -2.55 13.39 24.44
N ALA A 358 -2.98 12.12 24.49
CA ALA A 358 -4.33 11.77 24.95
C ALA A 358 -4.32 11.36 26.43
N ASP A 359 -5.11 12.04 27.26
CA ASP A 359 -5.32 11.63 28.67
C ASP A 359 -6.21 10.38 28.78
N GLU A 360 -7.20 10.27 27.89
CA GLU A 360 -8.17 9.18 27.83
C GLU A 360 -8.34 8.70 26.38
N PRO A 361 -8.71 7.43 26.16
CA PRO A 361 -8.86 6.93 24.81
C PRO A 361 -10.12 7.55 24.17
N PRO A 362 -10.04 7.99 22.89
CA PRO A 362 -11.19 8.55 22.19
C PRO A 362 -12.39 7.58 22.13
N ASP A 363 -13.58 8.15 21.93
CA ASP A 363 -14.78 7.37 21.64
C ASP A 363 -14.56 6.52 20.37
N ILE A 364 -15.01 5.26 20.40
CA ILE A 364 -14.89 4.33 19.29
C ILE A 364 -15.53 4.86 18.00
N ALA A 365 -16.53 5.73 18.10
CA ALA A 365 -17.22 6.35 16.96
C ALA A 365 -16.28 7.20 16.10
N VAL A 366 -15.16 7.71 16.66
CA VAL A 366 -14.15 8.46 15.91
C VAL A 366 -13.47 7.56 14.86
N PHE A 367 -13.26 6.29 15.21
CA PHE A 367 -12.64 5.28 14.34
C PHE A 367 -13.60 4.71 13.28
N LEU A 368 -14.88 5.08 13.33
CA LEU A 368 -15.94 4.59 12.42
C LEU A 368 -16.62 5.77 11.69
N PRO A 369 -15.98 6.39 10.70
CA PRO A 369 -16.58 7.50 9.95
C PRO A 369 -17.88 7.07 9.23
N ALA A 370 -18.78 8.02 9.01
CA ALA A 370 -20.04 7.74 8.33
C ALA A 370 -19.79 7.32 6.86
N PRO A 371 -20.57 6.37 6.30
CA PRO A 371 -20.35 5.89 4.94
C PRO A 371 -20.49 6.98 3.86
N ASP A 372 -21.37 7.96 4.09
CA ASP A 372 -21.61 9.10 3.22
C ASP A 372 -20.55 10.21 3.37
N GLU A 373 -19.70 10.13 4.40
CA GLU A 373 -18.66 11.12 4.67
C GLU A 373 -17.26 10.63 4.28
N VAL A 374 -16.99 9.33 4.41
CA VAL A 374 -15.64 8.76 4.31
C VAL A 374 -14.93 9.09 2.99
N GLU A 375 -15.63 9.09 1.86
CA GLU A 375 -15.06 9.43 0.55
C GLU A 375 -14.52 10.86 0.53
N ARG A 376 -15.26 11.80 1.15
CA ARG A 376 -14.84 13.20 1.25
C ARG A 376 -13.62 13.34 2.16
N LEU A 377 -13.64 12.71 3.35
CA LEU A 377 -12.51 12.74 4.29
C LEU A 377 -11.21 12.23 3.63
N VAL A 378 -11.30 11.09 2.94
CA VAL A 378 -10.17 10.52 2.20
C VAL A 378 -9.71 11.46 1.09
N THR A 379 -10.64 11.99 0.28
CA THR A 379 -10.28 12.83 -0.88
C THR A 379 -9.67 14.16 -0.48
N ASP A 380 -10.19 14.79 0.58
CA ASP A 380 -9.71 16.07 1.11
C ASP A 380 -8.27 15.92 1.64
N GLN A 381 -7.95 14.81 2.30
CA GLN A 381 -6.63 14.55 2.85
C GLN A 381 -5.66 13.96 1.82
N LEU A 382 -6.13 13.20 0.84
CA LEU A 382 -5.26 12.44 -0.07
C LEU A 382 -4.21 13.33 -0.77
N ALA A 383 -4.54 14.55 -1.16
CA ALA A 383 -3.61 15.45 -1.85
C ALA A 383 -2.37 15.84 -1.03
N SER A 384 -2.45 15.80 0.31
CA SER A 384 -1.33 16.10 1.20
C SER A 384 -0.49 14.86 1.56
N THR A 385 -0.91 13.67 1.11
CA THR A 385 -0.21 12.42 1.43
C THR A 385 1.00 12.18 0.54
N SER A 386 1.95 11.42 1.08
CA SER A 386 3.13 10.91 0.37
C SER A 386 2.75 10.02 -0.82
N LEU A 387 1.77 9.14 -0.63
CA LEU A 387 1.20 8.28 -1.66
C LEU A 387 0.78 9.10 -2.88
N PHE A 388 0.02 10.19 -2.69
CA PHE A 388 -0.43 11.03 -3.80
C PHE A 388 0.73 11.71 -4.52
N ALA A 389 1.73 12.21 -3.77
CA ALA A 389 2.93 12.81 -4.37
C ALA A 389 3.72 11.80 -5.21
N ALA A 390 3.87 10.57 -4.71
CA ALA A 390 4.52 9.47 -5.41
C ALA A 390 3.75 9.08 -6.68
N ARG A 391 2.43 8.85 -6.59
CA ARG A 391 1.58 8.53 -7.76
C ARG A 391 1.54 9.65 -8.78
N PHE A 392 1.49 10.91 -8.34
CA PHE A 392 1.58 12.05 -9.25
C PHE A 392 2.91 12.07 -10.02
N ARG A 393 4.03 11.76 -9.37
CA ARG A 393 5.34 11.65 -10.02
C ARG A 393 5.35 10.55 -11.09
N GLU A 394 4.75 9.41 -10.80
CA GLU A 394 4.61 8.29 -11.73
C GLU A 394 3.74 8.67 -12.93
N ASN A 395 2.56 9.25 -12.68
CA ASN A 395 1.62 9.70 -13.71
C ASN A 395 2.21 10.82 -14.58
N ALA A 396 2.94 11.77 -13.98
CA ALA A 396 3.64 12.81 -14.71
C ALA A 396 4.79 12.25 -15.57
N GLY A 397 5.45 11.19 -15.12
CA GLY A 397 6.42 10.43 -15.92
C GLY A 397 5.78 9.74 -17.12
N ARG A 398 4.72 8.93 -16.87
CA ARG A 398 3.99 8.19 -17.91
C ARG A 398 3.36 9.11 -18.96
N SER A 399 2.79 10.23 -18.53
CA SER A 399 2.15 11.25 -19.39
C SER A 399 3.11 12.15 -20.18
N LEU A 400 4.42 11.90 -20.09
CA LEU A 400 5.45 12.66 -20.81
C LEU A 400 5.58 14.13 -20.37
N LEU A 401 5.10 14.48 -19.17
CA LEU A 401 5.37 15.78 -18.53
C LEU A 401 6.77 15.79 -17.90
N LEU A 402 7.19 14.65 -17.35
CA LEU A 402 8.53 14.43 -16.80
C LEU A 402 9.30 13.35 -17.58
N PRO A 403 9.61 13.57 -18.87
CA PRO A 403 10.16 12.52 -19.71
C PRO A 403 11.63 12.22 -19.44
N LYS A 404 12.00 10.96 -19.64
CA LYS A 404 13.38 10.49 -19.78
C LYS A 404 14.04 11.15 -20.99
N ARG A 405 15.30 11.54 -20.83
CA ARG A 405 16.09 12.22 -21.88
C ARG A 405 16.58 11.26 -22.97
N ARG A 406 16.87 10.00 -22.62
CA ARG A 406 17.36 8.97 -23.53
C ARG A 406 16.74 7.61 -23.18
N PRO A 407 16.49 6.74 -24.18
CA PRO A 407 16.09 5.36 -23.92
C PRO A 407 17.10 4.66 -23.02
N GLY A 408 16.62 3.89 -22.04
CA GLY A 408 17.47 3.11 -21.12
C GLY A 408 18.22 3.91 -20.05
N GLN A 409 18.21 5.26 -20.09
CA GLN A 409 18.84 6.08 -19.07
C GLN A 409 17.80 6.52 -18.04
N ARG A 410 17.91 6.00 -16.81
CA ARG A 410 17.09 6.47 -15.69
C ARG A 410 17.47 7.90 -15.33
N THR A 411 16.46 8.73 -15.08
CA THR A 411 16.68 10.04 -14.47
C THR A 411 16.97 9.80 -12.99
N PRO A 412 17.96 10.48 -12.38
CA PRO A 412 18.16 10.40 -10.94
C PRO A 412 16.85 10.71 -10.21
N LEU A 413 16.46 9.84 -9.27
CA LEU A 413 15.12 9.89 -8.66
C LEU A 413 14.87 11.21 -7.94
N TRP A 414 15.88 11.75 -7.26
CA TRP A 414 15.83 13.07 -6.61
C TRP A 414 15.45 14.20 -7.58
N ALA A 415 15.99 14.17 -8.80
CA ALA A 415 15.73 15.19 -9.80
C ALA A 415 14.30 15.07 -10.33
N GLN A 416 13.80 13.83 -10.45
CA GLN A 416 12.41 13.56 -10.78
C GLN A 416 11.46 14.03 -9.67
N ARG A 417 11.80 13.80 -8.40
CA ARG A 417 11.04 14.26 -7.23
C ARG A 417 10.93 15.78 -7.18
N ARG A 418 12.06 16.50 -7.28
CA ARG A 418 12.07 17.97 -7.28
C ARG A 418 11.19 18.55 -8.39
N LYS A 419 11.31 18.03 -9.61
CA LYS A 419 10.50 18.46 -10.75
C LYS A 419 9.03 18.13 -10.58
N SER A 420 8.72 16.95 -10.04
CA SER A 420 7.35 16.53 -9.76
C SER A 420 6.68 17.41 -8.72
N ALA A 421 7.36 17.73 -7.61
CA ALA A 421 6.85 18.62 -6.58
C ALA A 421 6.57 20.04 -7.12
N GLN A 422 7.48 20.58 -7.93
CA GLN A 422 7.28 21.87 -8.61
C GLN A 422 6.08 21.82 -9.57
N LEU A 423 5.97 20.76 -10.36
CA LEU A 423 4.85 20.54 -11.27
C LEU A 423 3.53 20.41 -10.52
N LEU A 424 3.48 19.63 -9.44
CA LEU A 424 2.28 19.46 -8.63
C LEU A 424 1.82 20.79 -8.03
N LYS A 425 2.75 21.61 -7.52
CA LYS A 425 2.44 22.94 -6.95
C LYS A 425 1.79 23.89 -7.97
N VAL A 426 2.14 23.78 -9.25
CA VAL A 426 1.51 24.57 -10.32
C VAL A 426 0.22 23.92 -10.78
N ALA A 427 0.23 22.61 -11.01
CA ALA A 427 -0.91 21.83 -11.51
C ALA A 427 -2.09 21.83 -10.54
N SER A 428 -1.86 21.81 -9.23
CA SER A 428 -2.90 21.80 -8.20
C SER A 428 -3.76 23.09 -8.19
N ARG A 429 -3.30 24.17 -8.82
CA ARG A 429 -4.09 25.39 -9.03
C ARG A 429 -5.22 25.18 -10.03
N PHE A 430 -5.11 24.15 -10.87
CA PHE A 430 -6.06 23.83 -11.93
C PHE A 430 -6.82 22.54 -11.58
N ARG A 431 -8.07 22.70 -11.11
CA ARG A 431 -8.92 21.55 -10.72
C ARG A 431 -9.16 20.56 -11.86
N ASP A 432 -9.06 21.01 -13.11
CA ASP A 432 -9.27 20.20 -14.30
C ASP A 432 -7.96 19.66 -14.91
N PHE A 433 -6.82 19.79 -14.23
CA PHE A 433 -5.55 19.28 -14.75
C PHE A 433 -5.59 17.75 -14.86
N PRO A 434 -5.44 17.17 -16.07
CA PRO A 434 -5.69 15.74 -16.29
C PRO A 434 -4.87 14.81 -15.40
N ILE A 435 -3.60 15.16 -15.12
CA ILE A 435 -2.72 14.28 -14.32
C ILE A 435 -3.01 14.37 -12.83
N VAL A 436 -3.53 15.50 -12.33
CA VAL A 436 -4.03 15.57 -10.95
C VAL A 436 -5.25 14.66 -10.81
N LEU A 437 -6.19 14.74 -11.78
CA LEU A 437 -7.37 13.88 -11.81
C LEU A 437 -7.00 12.39 -11.94
N GLU A 438 -6.01 12.06 -12.77
CA GLU A 438 -5.51 10.69 -12.89
C GLU A 438 -4.94 10.18 -11.57
N THR A 439 -4.15 11.00 -10.87
CA THR A 439 -3.60 10.60 -9.58
C THR A 439 -4.69 10.31 -8.55
N TYR A 440 -5.73 11.15 -8.48
CA TYR A 440 -6.89 10.85 -7.64
C TYR A 440 -7.56 9.54 -8.03
N ARG A 441 -7.78 9.33 -9.34
CA ARG A 441 -8.40 8.11 -9.85
C ARG A 441 -7.57 6.87 -9.53
N GLU A 442 -6.25 6.91 -9.72
CA GLU A 442 -5.33 5.80 -9.42
C GLU A 442 -5.31 5.49 -7.92
N CYS A 443 -5.13 6.50 -7.07
CA CYS A 443 -5.14 6.30 -5.62
C CYS A 443 -6.47 5.72 -5.14
N LEU A 444 -7.61 6.31 -5.54
CA LEU A 444 -8.93 5.93 -5.01
C LEU A 444 -9.48 4.61 -5.55
N ARG A 445 -9.06 4.18 -6.75
CA ARG A 445 -9.60 2.96 -7.41
C ARG A 445 -8.61 1.81 -7.56
N ASP A 446 -7.33 2.10 -7.80
CA ASP A 446 -6.35 1.06 -8.10
C ASP A 446 -5.54 0.71 -6.86
N VAL A 447 -5.15 1.71 -6.07
CA VAL A 447 -4.45 1.50 -4.79
C VAL A 447 -5.45 1.13 -3.71
N PHE A 448 -6.40 2.04 -3.44
CA PHE A 448 -7.45 1.83 -2.47
C PHE A 448 -8.59 0.97 -3.02
N ASP A 449 -9.38 0.42 -2.10
CA ASP A 449 -10.72 -0.10 -2.34
C ASP A 449 -11.73 0.77 -1.57
N LEU A 450 -11.88 2.02 -2.02
CA LEU A 450 -12.82 2.97 -1.41
C LEU A 450 -14.28 2.50 -1.48
N PRO A 451 -14.78 1.91 -2.60
CA PRO A 451 -16.11 1.32 -2.63
C PRO A 451 -16.27 0.20 -1.58
N GLY A 452 -15.24 -0.64 -1.40
CA GLY A 452 -15.19 -1.65 -0.37
C GLY A 452 -15.27 -1.07 1.05
N LEU A 453 -14.53 0.02 1.32
CA LEU A 453 -14.60 0.74 2.60
C LEU A 453 -15.99 1.31 2.88
N VAL A 454 -16.57 2.03 1.91
CA VAL A 454 -17.95 2.55 2.02
C VAL A 454 -18.91 1.41 2.35
N LYS A 455 -18.80 0.29 1.62
CA LYS A 455 -19.66 -0.87 1.84
C LYS A 455 -19.50 -1.49 3.24
N ILE A 456 -18.28 -1.55 3.77
CA ILE A 456 -18.03 -2.05 5.14
C ILE A 456 -18.67 -1.12 6.16
N LEU A 457 -18.49 0.20 6.03
CA LEU A 457 -19.08 1.16 6.95
C LEU A 457 -20.61 1.15 6.88
N GLU A 458 -21.20 0.93 5.69
CA GLU A 458 -22.64 0.68 5.56
C GLU A 458 -23.06 -0.61 6.28
N ASP A 459 -22.28 -1.68 6.15
CA ASP A 459 -22.54 -2.95 6.83
C ASP A 459 -22.41 -2.80 8.36
N VAL A 460 -21.53 -1.92 8.86
CA VAL A 460 -21.43 -1.54 10.28
C VAL A 460 -22.66 -0.74 10.72
N ARG A 461 -23.05 0.30 9.96
CA ARG A 461 -24.23 1.13 10.24
C ARG A 461 -25.51 0.28 10.28
N ASP A 462 -25.64 -0.66 9.36
CA ASP A 462 -26.79 -1.57 9.25
C ASP A 462 -26.68 -2.78 10.20
N ARG A 463 -25.64 -2.84 11.05
CA ARG A 463 -25.37 -3.92 12.03
C ARG A 463 -25.23 -5.31 11.41
N ARG A 464 -24.84 -5.39 10.13
CA ARG A 464 -24.41 -6.64 9.47
C ARG A 464 -22.99 -7.03 9.88
N VAL A 465 -22.16 -6.03 10.18
CA VAL A 465 -20.85 -6.18 10.84
C VAL A 465 -20.96 -5.58 12.23
N LEU A 466 -20.70 -6.37 13.26
CA LEU A 466 -20.71 -5.93 14.65
C LEU A 466 -19.37 -5.26 15.00
N VAL A 467 -19.41 -4.25 15.85
CA VAL A 467 -18.19 -3.64 16.41
C VAL A 467 -18.21 -3.82 17.92
N SER A 468 -17.13 -4.39 18.47
CA SER A 468 -16.93 -4.51 19.91
C SER A 468 -15.72 -3.71 20.34
N ALA A 469 -15.84 -3.01 21.47
CA ALA A 469 -14.74 -2.30 22.10
C ALA A 469 -14.25 -3.06 23.34
N VAL A 470 -12.95 -3.11 23.56
CA VAL A 470 -12.36 -3.74 24.74
C VAL A 470 -11.10 -3.01 25.17
N ASP A 471 -10.95 -2.85 26.49
CA ASP A 471 -9.73 -2.32 27.10
C ASP A 471 -8.92 -3.48 27.66
N THR A 472 -7.69 -3.62 27.18
CA THR A 472 -6.77 -4.67 27.59
C THR A 472 -5.61 -4.07 28.37
N ARG A 473 -5.01 -4.85 29.27
CA ARG A 473 -3.83 -4.41 30.03
C ARG A 473 -2.55 -4.44 29.20
N SER A 474 -2.57 -5.25 28.15
CA SER A 474 -1.48 -5.49 27.21
C SER A 474 -2.10 -5.89 25.87
N PRO A 475 -1.41 -5.69 24.74
CA PRO A 475 -1.90 -6.08 23.44
C PRO A 475 -2.35 -7.54 23.39
N SER A 476 -3.53 -7.81 22.81
CA SER A 476 -3.99 -9.16 22.49
C SER A 476 -3.09 -9.85 21.46
N PRO A 477 -3.15 -11.18 21.29
CA PRO A 477 -2.36 -11.89 20.28
C PRO A 477 -2.47 -11.31 18.85
N PHE A 478 -3.64 -10.79 18.46
CA PHE A 478 -3.86 -10.14 17.17
C PHE A 478 -3.27 -8.73 17.14
N ALA A 479 -3.48 -7.93 18.18
CA ALA A 479 -2.86 -6.60 18.28
C ALA A 479 -1.33 -6.71 18.31
N ALA A 480 -0.77 -7.64 19.08
CA ALA A 480 0.65 -7.95 19.09
C ALA A 480 1.17 -8.39 17.71
N SER A 481 0.40 -9.20 16.96
CA SER A 481 0.79 -9.59 15.59
C SER A 481 0.73 -8.42 14.61
N LEU A 482 -0.25 -7.52 14.76
CA LEU A 482 -0.37 -6.29 13.98
C LEU A 482 0.80 -5.34 14.25
N LEU A 483 1.16 -5.15 15.52
CA LEU A 483 2.34 -4.40 15.95
C LEU A 483 3.66 -5.10 15.56
N PHE A 484 3.69 -6.43 15.50
CA PHE A 484 4.87 -7.20 15.09
C PHE A 484 5.10 -7.15 13.58
N ASN A 485 4.06 -7.24 12.74
CA ASN A 485 4.20 -7.10 11.28
C ASN A 485 4.87 -5.78 10.90
N TYR A 486 4.62 -4.75 11.70
CA TYR A 486 5.35 -3.51 11.63
C TYR A 486 6.83 -3.73 11.96
N VAL A 487 7.19 -4.24 13.14
CA VAL A 487 8.59 -4.49 13.54
C VAL A 487 9.36 -5.44 12.59
N ALA A 488 8.71 -6.50 12.09
CA ALA A 488 9.31 -7.54 11.26
C ALA A 488 9.57 -7.10 9.82
N SER A 489 8.88 -6.04 9.36
CA SER A 489 9.22 -5.34 8.12
C SER A 489 10.63 -4.72 8.17
N PHE A 490 11.28 -4.70 9.35
CA PHE A 490 12.62 -4.16 9.56
C PHE A 490 13.73 -5.20 9.78
N ILE A 491 13.40 -6.45 10.17
CA ILE A 491 14.42 -7.41 10.67
C ILE A 491 15.10 -8.21 9.54
N TYR A 492 14.58 -8.21 8.31
CA TYR A 492 15.06 -9.08 7.23
C TYR A 492 15.94 -8.41 6.16
N GLU A 493 16.52 -7.24 6.44
CA GLU A 493 17.56 -6.65 5.58
C GLU A 493 18.94 -6.65 6.27
N GLY A 494 19.78 -7.64 5.91
CA GLY A 494 21.25 -7.58 5.97
C GLY A 494 21.94 -7.88 7.31
N ASP A 495 22.82 -8.89 7.31
CA ASP A 495 23.84 -9.27 8.32
C ASP A 495 24.04 -8.34 9.53
N VAL A 496 23.42 -8.69 10.67
CA VAL A 496 23.71 -8.06 11.97
C VAL A 496 24.28 -9.10 12.96
N PRO A 497 25.44 -8.84 13.61
CA PRO A 497 26.08 -9.76 14.57
C PRO A 497 25.21 -10.13 15.78
N LEU A 498 25.33 -11.39 16.24
CA LEU A 498 24.58 -11.99 17.36
C LEU A 498 24.59 -11.19 18.68
N ALA A 499 25.59 -10.33 18.91
CA ALA A 499 25.67 -9.48 20.09
C ALA A 499 24.63 -8.34 20.09
N GLU A 500 24.25 -7.85 18.90
CA GLU A 500 23.31 -6.74 18.72
C GLU A 500 21.84 -7.21 18.74
N ARG A 501 21.59 -8.52 18.56
CA ARG A 501 20.26 -9.12 18.83
C ARG A 501 19.85 -8.99 20.30
N ARG A 502 20.79 -8.93 21.25
CA ARG A 502 20.46 -8.81 22.68
C ARG A 502 19.99 -7.42 23.07
N THR A 503 20.50 -6.38 22.42
CA THR A 503 20.12 -5.00 22.70
C THR A 503 18.75 -4.66 22.09
N GLN A 504 18.42 -5.26 20.94
CA GLN A 504 17.08 -5.19 20.31
C GLN A 504 15.96 -5.79 21.17
N MET A 505 16.27 -6.72 22.07
CA MET A 505 15.25 -7.32 22.94
C MET A 505 14.79 -6.37 24.06
N LEU A 506 15.52 -5.28 24.36
CA LEU A 506 15.22 -4.40 25.50
C LEU A 506 14.16 -3.33 25.20
N SER A 507 13.83 -3.09 23.93
CA SER A 507 12.72 -2.21 23.49
C SER A 507 11.51 -2.99 22.95
N LEU A 508 11.55 -4.32 23.10
CA LEU A 508 10.48 -5.25 22.75
C LEU A 508 9.94 -5.81 24.06
N ASP A 509 8.62 -5.99 24.16
CA ASP A 509 8.02 -6.73 25.25
C ASP A 509 8.64 -8.14 25.28
N HIS A 510 9.52 -8.36 26.25
CA HIS A 510 10.27 -9.60 26.44
C HIS A 510 9.37 -10.82 26.71
N ALA A 511 8.13 -10.59 27.17
CA ALA A 511 7.12 -11.63 27.31
C ALA A 511 6.47 -11.94 25.96
N GLN A 512 6.08 -10.92 25.18
CA GLN A 512 5.51 -11.10 23.83
C GLN A 512 6.48 -11.79 22.85
N LEU A 513 7.75 -11.40 22.84
CA LEU A 513 8.74 -12.02 21.94
C LEU A 513 8.97 -13.50 22.27
N ARG A 514 8.80 -13.90 23.54
CA ARG A 514 8.89 -15.30 24.00
C ARG A 514 7.66 -16.14 23.68
N GLU A 515 6.50 -15.51 23.48
CA GLU A 515 5.28 -16.21 23.07
C GLU A 515 5.15 -16.35 21.54
N LEU A 516 5.83 -15.48 20.79
CA LEU A 516 5.85 -15.48 19.32
C LEU A 516 7.00 -16.31 18.71
N LEU A 517 8.13 -16.46 19.40
CA LEU A 517 9.26 -17.34 19.05
C LEU A 517 9.11 -18.72 19.70
#